data_AF-A0A4Y8UL30-F1
#
_entry.id   AF-A0A4Y8UL30-F1
#
_cell.length_a   1.000
_cell.length_b   1.000
_cell.length_c   1.000
_cell.angle_alpha   90.00
_cell.angle_beta   90.00
_cell.angle_gamma   90.00
#
_symmetry.space_group_name_H-M   'P 1'
#
loop_
_entity.id
_entity.type
_entity.pdbx_description
1 polymer ?
#
loop_
_entity_poly.entity_id
_entity_poly.type
_entity_poly.pdbx_seq_one_letter_code
_entity_poly.pdbx_strand_id
1 'polypeptide(L)'
;MVAYLLKNIANAYLDKSGEWQTDAPRAAVAQFRHRDEALNLLVELNAKYPDLRAAVIEVQLDDKQRPIFIDDQQPARNHDCIASRFAEPA
;
A
#
# COMPACT_ATOMS: atom_id res chain seq x y z
N MET A 1 4.61 -9.98 -14.93
CA MET A 1 4.80 -8.58 -15.40
C MET A 1 4.81 -7.68 -14.17
N VAL A 2 5.56 -6.57 -14.14
CA VAL A 2 5.55 -5.64 -12.99
C VAL A 2 4.72 -4.40 -13.31
N ALA A 3 4.09 -3.81 -12.30
CA ALA A 3 3.37 -2.56 -12.38
C ALA A 3 3.63 -1.73 -11.12
N TYR A 4 3.47 -0.42 -11.24
CA TYR A 4 3.62 0.53 -10.16
C TYR A 4 2.24 1.06 -9.76
N LEU A 5 2.00 1.13 -8.46
CA LEU A 5 0.78 1.71 -7.87
C LEU A 5 1.18 2.82 -6.91
N LEU A 6 0.23 3.70 -6.58
CA LEU A 6 0.41 4.66 -5.51
C LEU A 6 -0.38 4.22 -4.27
N LYS A 7 0.27 4.29 -3.12
CA LYS A 7 -0.30 3.94 -1.81
C LYS A 7 -0.01 5.04 -0.81
N ASN A 8 -1.03 5.46 -0.06
CA ASN A 8 -0.91 6.46 1.00
C ASN A 8 -0.63 5.78 2.37
N ILE A 9 -0.13 6.54 3.35
CA ILE A 9 0.05 6.11 4.75
C ILE A 9 -1.24 5.55 5.39
N ALA A 10 -2.40 5.98 4.91
CA ALA A 10 -3.72 5.47 5.33
C ALA A 10 -4.09 4.12 4.69
N ASN A 11 -3.14 3.46 4.02
CA ASN A 11 -3.35 2.19 3.30
C ASN A 11 -4.38 2.30 2.17
N ALA A 12 -4.65 3.52 1.68
CA ALA A 12 -5.52 3.80 0.55
C ALA A 12 -4.73 3.78 -0.76
N TYR A 13 -5.38 3.30 -1.82
CA TYR A 13 -4.82 3.23 -3.17
C TYR A 13 -5.44 4.30 -4.06
N LEU A 14 -4.67 4.76 -5.04
CA LEU A 14 -5.17 5.70 -6.03
C LEU A 14 -5.98 4.96 -7.10
N ASP A 15 -7.21 5.40 -7.32
CA ASP A 15 -8.06 4.97 -8.43
C ASP A 15 -7.64 5.64 -9.75
N LYS A 16 -8.01 5.07 -10.90
CA LYS A 16 -7.83 5.70 -12.22
C LYS A 16 -8.48 7.08 -12.34
N SER A 17 -9.47 7.37 -11.49
CA SER A 17 -10.15 8.66 -11.40
C SER A 17 -9.36 9.71 -10.61
N GLY A 18 -8.23 9.33 -10.00
CA GLY A 18 -7.41 10.22 -9.16
C GLY A 18 -7.92 10.36 -7.72
N GLU A 19 -8.83 9.49 -7.29
CA GLU A 19 -9.37 9.46 -5.94
C GLU A 19 -8.69 8.38 -5.08
N TRP A 20 -8.53 8.65 -3.79
CA TRP A 20 -7.94 7.70 -2.84
C TRP A 20 -9.03 6.82 -2.24
N GLN A 21 -8.89 5.51 -2.41
CA GLN A 21 -9.88 4.53 -1.96
C GLN A 21 -9.18 3.41 -1.19
N THR A 22 -9.67 3.11 0.01
CA THR A 22 -9.14 2.03 0.86
C THR A 22 -9.57 0.66 0.35
N ASP A 23 -10.78 0.56 -0.21
CA ASP A 23 -11.37 -0.67 -0.75
C ASP A 23 -11.59 -0.55 -2.28
N ALA A 24 -10.58 -0.06 -3.00
CA ALA A 24 -10.67 -0.01 -4.46
C ALA A 24 -10.60 -1.44 -5.04
N PRO A 25 -11.52 -1.83 -5.94
CA PRO A 25 -11.38 -3.08 -6.66
C PRO A 25 -10.10 -3.05 -7.49
N ARG A 26 -9.37 -4.17 -7.52
CA ARG A 26 -8.04 -4.29 -8.15
C ARG A 26 -7.97 -3.79 -9.61
N ALA A 27 -9.10 -3.79 -10.31
CA ALA A 27 -9.23 -3.33 -11.70
C ALA A 27 -9.39 -1.80 -11.83
N ALA A 28 -9.83 -1.12 -10.78
CA ALA A 28 -10.07 0.32 -10.75
C ALA A 28 -8.84 1.10 -10.22
N VAL A 29 -7.97 0.44 -9.45
CA VAL A 29 -6.67 1.00 -9.04
C VAL A 29 -5.85 1.43 -10.27
N ALA A 30 -5.26 2.61 -10.20
CA ALA A 30 -4.35 3.14 -11.21
C ALA A 30 -3.06 2.30 -11.24
N GLN A 31 -2.77 1.72 -12.41
CA GLN A 31 -1.62 0.87 -12.64
C GLN A 31 -0.72 1.52 -13.69
N PHE A 32 0.55 1.68 -13.36
CA PHE A 32 1.55 2.25 -14.26
C PHE A 32 2.52 1.16 -14.68
N ARG A 33 2.94 1.18 -15.95
CA ARG A 33 3.94 0.23 -16.45
C ARG A 33 5.35 0.64 -16.05
N HIS A 34 5.58 1.95 -15.97
CA HIS A 34 6.87 2.53 -15.62
C HIS A 34 6.80 3.29 -14.30
N ARG A 35 7.93 3.29 -13.59
CA ARG A 35 8.04 3.94 -12.28
C ARG A 35 8.00 5.46 -12.41
N ASP A 36 8.60 6.00 -13.46
CA ASP A 36 8.61 7.44 -13.76
C ASP A 36 7.19 7.99 -13.97
N GLU A 37 6.32 7.26 -14.68
CA GLU A 37 4.90 7.64 -14.83
C GLU A 37 4.21 7.78 -13.47
N ALA A 38 4.39 6.79 -12.58
CA ALA A 38 3.82 6.82 -11.23
C ALA A 38 4.41 7.95 -10.37
N LEU A 39 5.71 8.23 -10.52
CA LEU A 39 6.38 9.33 -9.82
C LEU A 39 5.93 10.70 -10.31
N ASN A 40 5.73 10.87 -11.62
CA ASN A 40 5.23 12.12 -12.18
C ASN A 40 3.87 12.44 -11.59
N LEU A 41 2.96 11.46 -11.58
CA LEU A 41 1.64 11.63 -10.98
C LEU A 41 1.71 11.90 -9.47
N LEU A 42 2.60 11.22 -8.74
CA LEU A 42 2.81 11.47 -7.32
C LEU A 42 3.25 12.93 -7.08
N VAL A 43 4.13 13.47 -7.91
CA VAL A 43 4.57 14.87 -7.84
C VAL A 43 3.41 15.83 -8.11
N GLU A 44 2.59 15.56 -9.12
CA GLU A 44 1.39 16.35 -9.42
C GLU A 44 0.40 16.35 -8.23
N LEU A 45 0.18 15.19 -7.62
CA LEU A 45 -0.69 15.06 -6.45
C LEU A 45 -0.11 15.75 -5.21
N ASN A 46 1.20 15.63 -4.96
CA ASN A 46 1.86 16.31 -3.86
C ASN A 46 1.89 17.83 -4.07
N ALA A 47 1.99 18.31 -5.30
CA ALA A 47 1.90 19.75 -5.61
C ALA A 47 0.51 20.31 -5.29
N LYS A 48 -0.55 19.51 -5.54
CA LYS A 48 -1.94 19.88 -5.22
C LYS A 48 -2.27 19.70 -3.73
N TYR A 49 -1.70 18.68 -3.10
CA TYR A 49 -1.94 18.30 -1.71
C TYR A 49 -0.59 18.06 -1.01
N PRO A 50 0.06 19.09 -0.45
CA PRO A 50 1.41 18.97 0.13
C PRO A 50 1.47 18.11 1.39
N ASP A 51 0.35 17.95 2.09
CA ASP A 51 0.20 17.06 3.25
C ASP A 51 0.02 15.60 2.87
N LEU A 52 -0.18 15.30 1.58
CA LEU A 52 -0.29 13.93 1.10
C LEU A 52 1.06 13.22 1.30
N ARG A 53 1.00 12.06 1.97
CA ARG A 53 2.17 11.19 2.20
C ARG A 53 1.94 9.88 1.46
N ALA A 54 2.04 9.94 0.14
CA ALA A 54 1.93 8.77 -0.72
C ALA A 54 3.30 8.28 -1.20
N ALA A 55 3.39 6.98 -1.45
CA ALA A 55 4.55 6.29 -1.96
C ALA A 55 4.19 5.45 -3.18
N VAL A 56 5.14 5.32 -4.11
CA VAL A 56 5.04 4.39 -5.23
C VAL A 56 5.45 3.00 -4.75
N ILE A 57 4.58 2.03 -4.94
CA ILE A 57 4.84 0.61 -4.65
C ILE A 57 4.94 -0.16 -5.96
N GLU A 58 5.86 -1.12 -6.01
CA GLU A 58 5.95 -2.07 -7.12
C GLU A 58 5.13 -3.32 -6.78
N VAL A 59 4.30 -3.76 -7.72
CA VAL A 59 3.47 -4.96 -7.60
C VAL A 59 3.63 -5.83 -8.83
N GLN A 60 3.49 -7.14 -8.64
CA GLN A 60 3.51 -8.08 -9.75
C GLN A 60 2.09 -8.26 -10.28
N LEU A 61 1.91 -8.21 -11.59
CA LEU A 61 0.65 -8.50 -12.27
C LEU A 61 0.56 -9.99 -12.59
N ASP A 62 -0.61 -10.57 -12.29
CA ASP A 62 -1.02 -11.92 -12.66
C ASP A 62 -1.32 -12.03 -14.18
N ASP A 63 -1.47 -13.25 -14.70
CA ASP A 63 -1.87 -13.55 -16.09
C ASP A 63 -3.15 -12.83 -16.53
N LYS A 64 -4.00 -12.44 -15.56
CA LYS A 64 -5.23 -11.65 -15.80
C LYS A 64 -5.05 -10.14 -15.66
N GLN A 65 -3.80 -9.63 -15.67
CA GLN A 65 -3.45 -8.21 -15.47
C GLN A 65 -3.99 -7.63 -14.15
N ARG A 66 -4.13 -8.47 -13.12
CA ARG A 66 -4.55 -8.01 -11.80
C ARG A 66 -3.32 -7.85 -10.91
N PRO A 67 -3.19 -6.75 -10.17
CA PRO A 67 -2.14 -6.63 -9.17
C PRO A 67 -2.28 -7.75 -8.14
N ILE A 68 -1.22 -8.55 -8.05
CA ILE A 68 -0.99 -9.50 -6.97
C ILE A 68 -0.47 -8.64 -5.82
N PHE A 69 -1.41 -8.21 -4.97
CA PHE A 69 -1.05 -7.69 -3.66
C PHE A 69 -0.47 -8.87 -2.87
N ILE A 70 0.85 -8.90 -2.69
CA ILE A 70 1.43 -9.60 -1.56
C ILE A 70 1.05 -8.71 -0.38
N ASP A 71 -0.12 -8.98 0.19
CA ASP A 71 -0.56 -8.37 1.42
C ASP A 71 0.40 -8.86 2.51
N ASP A 72 1.57 -8.21 2.63
CA ASP A 72 2.48 -8.37 3.76
C ASP A 72 1.90 -7.61 4.97
N GLN A 73 0.61 -7.83 5.24
CA GLN A 73 0.00 -7.53 6.52
C GLN A 73 -0.25 -8.85 7.23
N GLN A 74 0.81 -9.59 7.42
CA GLN A 74 1.02 -10.18 8.73
C GLN A 74 2.01 -9.27 9.44
N PRO A 75 1.56 -8.26 10.21
CA PRO A 75 2.44 -7.73 11.24
C PRO A 75 2.84 -8.96 12.05
N ALA A 76 4.14 -9.22 12.19
CA ALA A 76 4.60 -10.16 13.18
C ALA A 76 3.97 -9.74 14.50
N ARG A 77 2.94 -10.47 14.93
CA ARG A 77 2.36 -10.35 16.25
C ARG A 77 3.47 -10.81 17.18
N ASN A 78 4.27 -9.88 17.68
CA ASN A 78 4.96 -10.10 18.95
C ASN A 78 3.86 -10.11 20.03
N HIS A 79 3.10 -11.20 20.06
CA HIS A 79 2.46 -11.65 21.29
C HIS A 79 3.54 -12.37 22.09
N ASP A 80 4.55 -11.62 22.55
CA ASP A 80 5.34 -12.10 23.66
C ASP A 80 4.60 -11.69 24.93
N CYS A 81 4.05 -12.71 25.57
CA CYS A 81 3.27 -12.67 26.78
C CYS A 81 4.10 -12.14 27.96
N ILE A 82 4.20 -10.82 28.12
CA ILE A 82 4.73 -10.21 29.34
C ILE A 82 3.63 -10.05 30.40
N ALA A 83 2.98 -11.15 30.77
CA ALA A 83 2.06 -11.14 31.91
C ALA A 83 1.85 -12.53 32.51
N SER A 84 2.92 -13.27 32.83
CA SER A 84 2.89 -14.38 33.81
C SER A 84 4.32 -14.83 34.17
N ARG A 85 5.05 -14.03 34.96
CA ARG A 85 6.27 -14.52 35.63
C ARG A 85 6.43 -14.08 37.09
N PHE A 86 5.58 -13.22 37.62
CA PHE A 86 5.57 -12.92 39.06
C PHE A 86 4.47 -13.73 39.77
N ALA A 87 4.63 -15.05 39.76
CA ALA A 87 4.19 -15.87 40.88
C ALA A 87 5.47 -16.19 41.67
N GLU A 88 5.78 -15.36 42.65
CA GLU A 88 6.81 -15.69 43.64
C GLU A 88 6.28 -16.81 44.55
N PRO A 89 7.05 -17.89 44.77
CA PRO A 89 6.78 -18.84 45.83
C PRO A 89 7.49 -18.39 47.12
N ALA A 90 6.72 -18.17 48.19
CA ALA A 90 7.19 -18.22 49.57
C ALA A 90 6.04 -18.66 50.49
#